data_AF-V4J2E9-F1
#
_entry.id   AF-V4J2E9-F1
#
_cell.length_a   1.000
_cell.length_b   1.000
_cell.length_c   1.000
_cell.angle_alpha   90.00
_cell.angle_beta   90.00
_cell.angle_gamma   90.00
#
_symmetry.space_group_name_H-M   'P 1'
#
loop_
_entity.id
_entity.type
_entity.pdbx_description
1 polymer ?
#
loop_
_entity_poly.entity_id
_entity_poly.type
_entity_poly.pdbx_seq_one_letter_code
_entity_poly.pdbx_strand_id
1 'polypeptide(L)'
;MTPQEQSSLQGAAPSLVAACKDCDLLHVIEPPLPGQLYECDRCGATLASGSNNSIDRVLILSLSGLLLYPPAMLLPLITLSSIGFTQEGNVIQSAVSFWHSGYYVVALMVFCSAIIFPFIKLILPFTLALSLKLNRSNTFSKNSLKFLTHLEEWGMVEVYLLGILVTLIKISGMASVTYDYGFFCFVGLVLLTMTTSVNLDRPLFWSRLDNTQHPSIAVRLPAIINTPRERTVRSTALQYGMARCHQCGLLNPSPHMGSASSCHRCHAPVHARTTQGMQWTWALVLTSFILFFPANMLPIMQVDFLGVPQRSTILDGILYFFKEGSYGIGLIILTASILVPLFKVVGMLILLFTTQSGKNRFLKQKAGMFRFIKFIGRWSMLDIFVIALLTVLVDFGFFTSIHTAPAATYFTLVVISTMCAAIVFDPRLMWDRCAPLDNPTGEYHAIRGHP
;
A
#
# COMPACT_ATOMS: atom_id res chain seq x y z
N MET A 1 40.82 26.57 27.96
CA MET A 1 40.10 26.50 26.67
C MET A 1 40.66 27.61 25.80
N THR A 2 41.33 27.24 24.72
CA THR A 2 41.95 28.20 23.81
C THR A 2 40.88 28.86 22.93
N PRO A 3 41.11 30.09 22.42
CA PRO A 3 40.15 30.78 21.55
C PRO A 3 39.79 30.01 20.26
N GLN A 4 40.58 29.00 19.87
CA GLN A 4 40.35 28.13 18.71
C GLN A 4 39.29 27.03 18.95
N GLU A 5 38.99 26.63 20.19
CA GLU A 5 37.92 25.66 20.48
C GLU A 5 36.51 26.30 20.46
N GLN A 6 36.42 27.62 20.61
CA GLN A 6 35.16 28.35 20.54
C GLN A 6 34.71 28.63 19.09
N SER A 7 35.65 28.67 18.12
CA SER A 7 35.31 28.87 16.71
C SER A 7 34.78 27.62 15.98
N SER A 8 35.01 26.41 16.51
CA SER A 8 34.48 25.16 15.93
C SER A 8 33.02 24.85 16.29
N LEU A 9 32.42 25.60 17.22
CA LEU A 9 31.03 25.41 17.66
C LEU A 9 30.01 26.27 16.90
N GLN A 10 30.45 27.15 15.98
CA GLN A 10 29.59 28.08 15.23
C GLN A 10 29.27 27.63 13.79
N GLY A 11 29.66 26.42 13.38
CA GLY A 11 29.49 25.91 12.01
C GLY A 11 28.78 24.57 11.88
N ALA A 12 28.14 24.04 12.92
CA ALA A 12 27.39 22.78 12.81
C ALA A 12 26.05 23.05 12.11
N ALA A 13 25.90 22.54 10.88
CA ALA A 13 24.60 22.48 10.21
C ALA A 13 23.56 21.85 11.16
N PRO A 14 22.32 22.38 11.25
CA PRO A 14 21.35 21.90 12.22
C PRO A 14 21.08 20.40 12.00
N SER A 15 21.33 19.60 13.02
CA SER A 15 21.07 18.17 13.03
C SER A 15 19.57 17.90 12.87
N LEU A 16 19.17 17.29 11.75
CA LEU A 16 17.77 16.99 11.46
C LEU A 16 17.35 15.75 12.25
N VAL A 17 16.21 15.80 12.93
CA VAL A 17 15.70 14.66 13.72
C VAL A 17 14.51 14.03 13.03
N ALA A 18 14.42 12.71 13.02
CA ALA A 18 13.39 11.96 12.34
C ALA A 18 12.89 10.77 13.18
N ALA A 19 11.58 10.54 13.23
CA ALA A 19 11.02 9.35 13.87
C ALA A 19 10.76 8.21 12.88
N CYS A 20 11.13 6.99 13.26
CA CYS A 20 10.81 5.79 12.51
C CYS A 20 9.28 5.57 12.43
N LYS A 21 8.78 5.20 11.24
CA LYS A 21 7.33 4.93 11.03
C LYS A 21 6.85 3.69 11.77
N ASP A 22 7.71 2.69 11.93
CA ASP A 22 7.32 1.36 12.39
C ASP A 22 7.57 1.14 13.89
N CYS A 23 8.57 1.82 14.47
CA CYS A 23 8.98 1.63 15.88
C CYS A 23 9.13 2.91 16.70
N ASP A 24 8.82 4.07 16.11
CA ASP A 24 8.81 5.39 16.76
C ASP A 24 10.15 5.88 17.32
N LEU A 25 11.26 5.18 17.05
CA LEU A 25 12.60 5.57 17.47
C LEU A 25 13.03 6.86 16.77
N LEU A 26 13.58 7.81 17.54
CA LEU A 26 14.17 9.03 17.00
C LEU A 26 15.60 8.78 16.50
N HIS A 27 15.88 9.32 15.33
CA HIS A 27 17.20 9.30 14.70
C HIS A 27 17.60 10.73 14.33
N VAL A 28 18.87 11.06 14.55
CA VAL A 28 19.49 12.23 13.95
C VAL A 28 19.98 11.82 12.57
N ILE A 29 19.44 12.44 11.52
CA ILE A 29 19.70 12.10 10.13
C ILE A 29 20.41 13.26 9.44
N GLU A 30 21.50 12.97 8.75
CA GLU A 30 22.09 13.90 7.78
C GLU A 30 21.42 13.71 6.43
N PRO A 31 21.24 14.77 5.61
CA PRO A 31 20.62 14.63 4.31
C PRO A 31 21.38 13.57 3.48
N PRO A 32 20.70 12.48 3.03
CA PRO A 32 21.38 11.41 2.31
C PRO A 32 21.97 11.93 1.00
N LEU A 33 23.19 11.49 0.71
CA LEU A 33 23.76 11.62 -0.62
C LEU A 33 22.90 10.82 -1.62
N PRO A 34 22.87 11.22 -2.91
CA PRO A 34 22.15 10.48 -3.94
C PRO A 34 22.52 9.00 -3.94
N GLY A 35 21.53 8.10 -3.84
CA GLY A 35 21.74 6.65 -3.81
C GLY A 35 22.01 6.04 -2.42
N GLN A 36 22.18 6.85 -1.37
CA GLN A 36 22.35 6.36 0.00
C GLN A 36 21.00 6.08 0.67
N LEU A 37 20.90 4.96 1.38
CA LEU A 37 19.74 4.54 2.17
C LEU A 37 20.07 4.61 3.67
N TYR A 38 19.19 5.24 4.44
CA TYR A 38 19.26 5.21 5.90
C TYR A 38 18.21 4.25 6.46
N GLU A 39 18.65 3.29 7.27
CA GLU A 39 17.78 2.32 7.93
C GLU A 39 17.70 2.58 9.44
N CYS A 40 16.59 2.18 10.04
CA CYS A 40 16.40 2.24 11.48
C CYS A 40 17.09 1.06 12.18
N ASP A 41 17.98 1.34 13.14
CA ASP A 41 18.72 0.30 13.89
C ASP A 41 17.84 -0.66 14.70
N ARG A 42 16.63 -0.23 15.09
CA ARG A 42 15.70 -1.03 15.91
C ARG A 42 14.86 -2.00 15.09
N CYS A 43 14.25 -1.53 14.01
CA CYS A 43 13.31 -2.33 13.22
C CYS A 43 13.78 -2.66 11.79
N GLY A 44 14.83 -1.99 11.30
CA GLY A 44 15.33 -2.13 9.92
C GLY A 44 14.39 -1.52 8.87
N ALA A 45 13.59 -0.51 9.24
CA ALA A 45 12.77 0.23 8.28
C ALA A 45 13.57 1.35 7.63
N THR A 46 13.36 1.60 6.34
CA THR A 46 13.96 2.72 5.62
C THR A 46 13.41 4.06 6.13
N LEU A 47 14.31 4.95 6.54
CA LEU A 47 14.01 6.27 7.10
C LEU A 47 14.07 7.37 6.03
N ALA A 48 15.14 7.37 5.24
CA ALA A 48 15.37 8.32 4.17
C ALA A 48 16.18 7.67 3.04
N SER A 49 15.98 8.18 1.82
CA SER A 49 16.70 7.77 0.61
C SER A 49 17.07 9.01 -0.18
N GLY A 50 18.31 9.13 -0.64
CA GLY A 50 18.72 10.25 -1.49
C GLY A 50 18.27 10.04 -2.94
N SER A 51 17.39 10.91 -3.47
CA SER A 51 17.01 10.92 -4.88
C SER A 51 17.59 12.14 -5.63
N ASN A 52 17.98 11.95 -6.89
CA ASN A 52 18.43 13.04 -7.77
C ASN A 52 17.42 13.27 -8.89
N ASN A 53 17.07 14.54 -9.17
CA ASN A 53 16.12 14.95 -10.22
C ASN A 53 14.77 14.19 -10.25
N SER A 54 14.21 13.91 -9.08
CA SER A 54 12.93 13.19 -8.98
C SER A 54 11.75 13.95 -9.61
N ILE A 55 11.71 15.28 -9.50
CA ILE A 55 10.56 16.09 -9.97
C ILE A 55 10.41 16.04 -11.50
N ASP A 56 11.47 16.31 -12.26
CA ASP A 56 11.41 16.27 -13.73
C ASP A 56 11.17 14.85 -14.25
N ARG A 57 11.76 13.83 -13.61
CA ARG A 57 11.51 12.43 -13.95
C ARG A 57 10.04 12.05 -13.72
N VAL A 58 9.50 12.39 -12.55
CA VAL A 58 8.08 12.13 -12.23
C VAL A 58 7.17 12.87 -13.21
N LEU A 59 7.49 14.10 -13.61
CA LEU A 59 6.72 14.85 -14.60
C LEU A 59 6.66 14.13 -15.96
N ILE A 60 7.82 13.74 -16.50
CA ILE A 60 7.90 13.08 -17.81
C ILE A 60 7.23 11.71 -17.75
N LEU A 61 7.53 10.90 -16.73
CA LEU A 61 6.96 9.55 -16.58
C LEU A 61 5.44 9.56 -16.42
N SER A 62 4.91 10.47 -15.60
CA SER A 62 3.46 10.59 -15.38
C SER A 62 2.74 11.12 -16.62
N LEU A 63 3.35 12.05 -17.38
CA LEU A 63 2.82 12.50 -18.66
C LEU A 63 2.80 11.39 -19.71
N SER A 64 3.90 10.65 -19.86
CA SER A 64 3.96 9.47 -20.75
C SER A 64 2.92 8.43 -20.36
N GLY A 65 2.76 8.16 -19.07
CA GLY A 65 1.73 7.24 -18.57
C GLY A 65 0.32 7.72 -18.87
N LEU A 66 0.05 9.02 -18.71
CA LEU A 66 -1.26 9.61 -19.00
C LEU A 66 -1.62 9.54 -20.49
N LEU A 67 -0.64 9.71 -21.39
CA LEU A 67 -0.82 9.55 -22.82
C LEU A 67 -1.05 8.08 -23.23
N LEU A 68 -0.39 7.14 -22.54
CA LEU A 68 -0.53 5.70 -22.79
C LEU A 68 -1.78 5.09 -22.14
N TYR A 69 -2.40 5.79 -21.18
CA TYR A 69 -3.55 5.30 -20.42
C TYR A 69 -4.80 5.05 -21.28
N PRO A 70 -5.28 5.99 -22.16
CA PRO A 70 -6.45 5.74 -23.00
C PRO A 70 -6.32 4.51 -23.91
N PRO A 71 -5.24 4.31 -24.69
CA PRO A 71 -5.12 3.12 -25.53
C PRO A 71 -5.00 1.84 -24.69
N ALA A 72 -4.36 1.88 -23.52
CA ALA A 72 -4.29 0.72 -22.63
C ALA A 72 -5.64 0.27 -22.04
N MET A 73 -6.61 1.18 -21.90
CA MET A 73 -7.92 0.88 -21.31
C MET A 73 -9.01 0.62 -22.34
N LEU A 74 -8.92 1.25 -23.51
CA LEU A 74 -9.96 1.23 -24.55
C LEU A 74 -9.71 0.16 -25.63
N LEU A 75 -8.45 -0.12 -25.96
CA LEU A 75 -8.14 -1.12 -26.98
C LEU A 75 -8.36 -2.53 -26.44
N PRO A 76 -8.71 -3.50 -27.31
CA PRO A 76 -8.74 -4.90 -26.93
C PRO A 76 -7.35 -5.32 -26.42
N LEU A 77 -7.34 -6.07 -25.32
CA LEU A 77 -6.10 -6.64 -24.79
C LEU A 77 -5.84 -8.00 -25.42
N ILE A 78 -6.89 -8.82 -25.49
CA ILE A 78 -6.83 -10.19 -25.96
C ILE A 78 -8.04 -10.43 -26.84
N THR A 79 -7.77 -11.07 -27.97
CA THR A 79 -8.76 -11.61 -28.90
C THR A 79 -8.70 -13.13 -28.81
N LEU A 80 -9.84 -13.75 -28.52
CA LEU A 80 -10.00 -15.20 -28.54
C LEU A 80 -10.77 -15.61 -29.78
N SER A 81 -10.16 -16.51 -30.54
CA SER A 81 -10.78 -17.14 -31.69
C SER A 81 -11.07 -18.60 -31.36
N SER A 82 -12.34 -19.00 -31.44
CA SER A 82 -12.74 -20.40 -31.30
C SER A 82 -13.95 -20.65 -32.19
N ILE A 83 -13.84 -21.68 -33.05
CA ILE A 83 -14.94 -22.23 -33.87
C ILE A 83 -15.77 -21.12 -34.56
N GLY A 84 -15.08 -20.20 -35.26
CA GLY A 84 -15.72 -19.12 -36.04
C GLY A 84 -16.22 -17.91 -35.27
N PHE A 85 -16.12 -17.89 -33.94
CA PHE A 85 -16.43 -16.74 -33.09
C PHE A 85 -15.16 -16.03 -32.61
N THR A 86 -15.21 -14.70 -32.58
CA THR A 86 -14.15 -13.84 -32.04
C THR A 86 -14.69 -13.04 -30.87
N GLN A 87 -14.13 -13.24 -29.68
CA GLN A 87 -14.43 -12.42 -28.50
C GLN A 87 -13.23 -11.53 -28.19
N GLU A 88 -13.49 -10.23 -28.03
CA GLU A 88 -12.49 -9.26 -27.60
C GLU A 88 -12.69 -8.93 -26.12
N GLY A 89 -11.60 -8.85 -25.36
CA GLY A 89 -11.63 -8.48 -23.96
C GLY A 89 -10.83 -7.22 -23.69
N ASN A 90 -11.47 -6.20 -23.09
CA ASN A 90 -10.80 -5.05 -22.49
C ASN A 90 -11.15 -4.88 -20.98
N VAL A 91 -10.42 -3.99 -20.31
CA VAL A 91 -10.55 -3.76 -18.85
C VAL A 91 -11.94 -3.21 -18.48
N ILE A 92 -12.47 -2.31 -19.30
CA ILE A 92 -13.76 -1.65 -19.06
C ILE A 92 -14.91 -2.65 -19.20
N GLN A 93 -14.88 -3.47 -20.25
CA GLN A 93 -15.85 -4.52 -20.51
C GLN A 93 -15.87 -5.56 -19.38
N SER A 94 -14.70 -5.85 -18.79
CA SER A 94 -14.60 -6.68 -17.57
C SER A 94 -15.45 -6.12 -16.44
N ALA A 95 -15.32 -4.82 -16.12
CA ALA A 95 -16.11 -4.19 -15.06
C ALA A 95 -17.62 -4.14 -15.39
N VAL A 96 -17.97 -3.86 -16.65
CA VAL A 96 -19.35 -3.78 -17.13
C VAL A 96 -20.06 -5.14 -17.07
N SER A 97 -19.36 -6.23 -17.39
CA SER A 97 -19.93 -7.59 -17.34
C SER A 97 -20.38 -7.99 -15.92
N PHE A 98 -19.60 -7.68 -14.88
CA PHE A 98 -20.05 -7.93 -13.49
C PHE A 98 -21.26 -7.12 -13.09
N TRP A 99 -21.33 -5.88 -13.59
CA TRP A 99 -22.46 -5.00 -13.29
C TRP A 99 -23.76 -5.58 -13.84
N HIS A 100 -23.74 -6.05 -15.09
CA HIS A 100 -24.89 -6.70 -15.70
C HIS A 100 -25.20 -8.08 -15.08
N SER A 101 -24.18 -8.78 -14.58
CA SER A 101 -24.34 -10.06 -13.89
C SER A 101 -24.88 -9.94 -12.46
N GLY A 102 -25.21 -8.73 -11.97
CA GLY A 102 -25.77 -8.49 -10.64
C GLY A 102 -24.73 -8.45 -9.50
N TYR A 103 -23.45 -8.56 -9.81
CA TYR A 103 -22.36 -8.58 -8.83
C TYR A 103 -21.76 -7.19 -8.61
N TYR A 104 -22.61 -6.26 -8.14
CA TYR A 104 -22.28 -4.84 -8.02
C TYR A 104 -21.03 -4.55 -7.16
N VAL A 105 -20.82 -5.30 -6.08
CA VAL A 105 -19.66 -5.12 -5.19
C VAL A 105 -18.35 -5.41 -5.93
N VAL A 106 -18.31 -6.52 -6.69
CA VAL A 106 -17.15 -6.92 -7.48
C VAL A 106 -16.94 -5.92 -8.63
N ALA A 107 -18.01 -5.57 -9.34
CA ALA A 107 -17.98 -4.59 -10.42
C ALA A 107 -17.39 -3.25 -9.98
N LEU A 108 -17.90 -2.70 -8.87
CA LEU A 108 -17.44 -1.42 -8.33
C LEU A 108 -15.98 -1.51 -7.88
N MET A 109 -15.59 -2.61 -7.23
CA MET A 109 -14.21 -2.81 -6.82
C MET A 109 -13.26 -2.86 -8.02
N VAL A 110 -13.57 -3.65 -9.06
CA VAL A 110 -12.75 -3.74 -10.27
C VAL A 110 -12.71 -2.39 -11.00
N PHE A 111 -13.85 -1.71 -11.13
CA PHE A 111 -13.93 -0.39 -11.75
C PHE A 111 -13.07 0.64 -11.00
N CYS A 112 -13.18 0.71 -9.67
CA CYS A 112 -12.37 1.63 -8.88
C CYS A 112 -10.88 1.29 -8.93
N SER A 113 -10.51 0.02 -8.82
CA SER A 113 -9.11 -0.40 -8.69
C SER A 113 -8.35 -0.52 -10.02
N ALA A 114 -9.02 -0.89 -11.11
CA ALA A 114 -8.41 -1.09 -12.43
C ALA A 114 -8.49 0.16 -13.32
N ILE A 115 -9.47 1.05 -13.10
CA ILE A 115 -9.70 2.23 -13.95
C ILE A 115 -9.46 3.52 -13.17
N ILE A 116 -10.22 3.76 -12.08
CA ILE A 116 -10.15 5.04 -11.36
C ILE A 116 -8.79 5.25 -10.67
N PHE A 117 -8.35 4.33 -9.82
CA PHE A 117 -7.11 4.51 -9.05
C PHE A 117 -5.86 4.62 -9.92
N PRO A 118 -5.69 3.86 -11.01
CA PRO A 118 -4.54 4.02 -11.91
C PRO A 118 -4.52 5.38 -12.60
N PHE A 119 -5.68 5.85 -13.07
CA PHE A 119 -5.79 7.19 -13.64
C PHE A 119 -5.40 8.27 -12.61
N ILE A 120 -5.93 8.17 -11.39
CA ILE A 120 -5.61 9.13 -10.33
C ILE A 120 -4.12 9.05 -9.94
N LYS A 121 -3.54 7.84 -9.92
CA LYS A 121 -2.10 7.61 -9.65
C LYS A 121 -1.17 8.27 -10.67
N LEU A 122 -1.65 8.56 -11.88
CA LEU A 122 -0.87 9.27 -12.90
C LEU A 122 -1.14 10.78 -12.87
N ILE A 123 -2.41 11.18 -12.73
CA ILE A 123 -2.77 12.61 -12.77
C ILE A 123 -2.29 13.39 -11.54
N LEU A 124 -2.27 12.78 -10.35
CA LEU A 124 -1.81 13.45 -9.13
C LEU A 124 -0.32 13.78 -9.18
N PRO A 125 0.62 12.83 -9.44
CA PRO A 125 2.02 13.18 -9.59
C PRO A 125 2.28 14.16 -10.74
N PHE A 126 1.55 14.02 -11.86
CA PHE A 126 1.67 14.94 -12.99
C PHE A 126 1.32 16.39 -12.60
N THR A 127 0.13 16.61 -12.05
CA THR A 127 -0.32 17.95 -11.63
C THR A 127 0.55 18.52 -10.52
N LEU A 128 1.01 17.68 -9.58
CA LEU A 128 1.91 18.05 -8.51
C LEU A 128 3.29 18.50 -9.04
N ALA A 129 3.92 17.67 -9.88
CA ALA A 129 5.22 17.98 -10.48
C ALA A 129 5.15 19.22 -11.39
N LEU A 130 4.06 19.35 -12.16
CA LEU A 130 3.81 20.53 -12.99
C LEU A 130 3.64 21.80 -12.13
N SER A 131 2.87 21.72 -11.04
CA SER A 131 2.66 22.86 -10.13
C SER A 131 3.98 23.34 -9.49
N LEU A 132 4.85 22.40 -9.10
CA LEU A 132 6.17 22.70 -8.56
C LEU A 132 7.11 23.30 -9.62
N LYS A 133 7.06 22.83 -10.86
CA LYS A 133 7.86 23.37 -11.97
C LYS A 133 7.42 24.77 -12.37
N LEU A 134 6.12 25.06 -12.27
CA LEU A 134 5.54 26.39 -12.47
C LEU A 134 5.68 27.30 -11.22
N ASN A 135 6.36 26.84 -10.18
CA ASN A 135 6.56 27.55 -8.91
C ASN A 135 5.24 28.00 -8.24
N ARG A 136 4.17 27.24 -8.43
CA ARG A 136 2.84 27.47 -7.86
C ARG A 136 2.58 26.45 -6.74
N SER A 137 2.85 26.82 -5.49
CA SER A 137 2.50 26.01 -4.31
C SER A 137 1.11 26.38 -3.79
N ASN A 138 0.10 25.65 -4.23
CA ASN A 138 -1.29 25.86 -3.76
C ASN A 138 -1.68 24.82 -2.71
N THR A 139 -2.73 25.12 -1.93
CA THR A 139 -3.35 24.17 -0.98
C THR A 139 -3.77 22.86 -1.65
N PHE A 140 -4.19 22.94 -2.92
CA PHE A 140 -4.50 21.76 -3.74
C PHE A 140 -3.28 20.82 -3.85
N SER A 141 -2.08 21.33 -4.13
CA SER A 141 -0.87 20.50 -4.23
C SER A 141 -0.54 19.76 -2.93
N LYS A 142 -0.75 20.43 -1.78
CA LYS A 142 -0.61 19.78 -0.46
C LYS A 142 -1.65 18.66 -0.28
N ASN A 143 -2.91 18.89 -0.64
CA ASN A 143 -3.96 17.87 -0.55
C ASN A 143 -3.76 16.71 -1.54
N SER A 144 -3.27 16.98 -2.75
CA SER A 144 -2.95 15.96 -3.75
C SER A 144 -1.89 14.98 -3.24
N LEU A 145 -0.83 15.49 -2.61
CA LEU A 145 0.21 14.63 -2.03
C LEU A 145 -0.31 13.79 -0.86
N LYS A 146 -1.24 14.33 -0.06
CA LYS A 146 -1.94 13.51 0.94
C LYS A 146 -2.74 12.39 0.26
N PHE A 147 -3.60 12.72 -0.68
CA PHE A 147 -4.50 11.75 -1.30
C PHE A 147 -3.73 10.64 -2.02
N LEU A 148 -2.60 10.99 -2.65
CA LEU A 148 -1.68 10.05 -3.28
C LEU A 148 -1.17 8.97 -2.32
N THR A 149 -0.85 9.32 -1.06
CA THR A 149 -0.37 8.33 -0.08
C THR A 149 -1.41 7.27 0.28
N HIS A 150 -2.71 7.62 0.27
CA HIS A 150 -3.77 6.64 0.47
C HIS A 150 -3.97 5.78 -0.77
N LEU A 151 -4.03 6.40 -1.95
CA LEU A 151 -4.22 5.69 -3.22
C LEU A 151 -3.11 4.70 -3.55
N GLU A 152 -1.89 4.94 -3.07
CA GLU A 152 -0.77 4.03 -3.25
C GLU A 152 -1.08 2.61 -2.75
N GLU A 153 -1.85 2.50 -1.67
CA GLU A 153 -2.23 1.22 -1.07
C GLU A 153 -3.33 0.49 -1.85
N TRP A 154 -4.15 1.22 -2.63
CA TRP A 154 -5.30 0.66 -3.35
C TRP A 154 -5.08 0.45 -4.85
N GLY A 155 -4.21 1.25 -5.50
CA GLY A 155 -3.99 1.16 -6.94
C GLY A 155 -3.02 0.05 -7.33
N MET A 156 -3.50 -1.04 -7.93
CA MET A 156 -2.73 -2.27 -8.17
C MET A 156 -2.71 -2.68 -9.66
N VAL A 157 -2.28 -1.78 -10.54
CA VAL A 157 -2.22 -2.07 -12.00
C VAL A 157 -1.36 -3.30 -12.31
N GLU A 158 -0.26 -3.48 -11.57
CA GLU A 158 0.65 -4.63 -11.72
C GLU A 158 -0.08 -5.96 -11.52
N VAL A 159 -1.01 -5.99 -10.58
CA VAL A 159 -1.75 -7.20 -10.21
C VAL A 159 -2.76 -7.54 -11.29
N TYR A 160 -3.35 -6.53 -11.93
CA TYR A 160 -4.20 -6.75 -13.10
C TYR A 160 -3.39 -7.33 -14.28
N LEU A 161 -2.15 -6.85 -14.53
CA LEU A 161 -1.26 -7.44 -15.54
C LEU A 161 -0.97 -8.92 -15.25
N LEU A 162 -0.68 -9.25 -13.99
CA LEU A 162 -0.51 -10.65 -13.60
C LEU A 162 -1.81 -11.45 -13.77
N GLY A 163 -2.95 -10.86 -13.45
CA GLY A 163 -4.26 -11.48 -13.69
C GLY A 163 -4.45 -11.82 -15.16
N ILE A 164 -4.15 -10.89 -16.07
CA ILE A 164 -4.13 -11.12 -17.51
C ILE A 164 -3.20 -12.28 -17.86
N LEU A 165 -1.96 -12.27 -17.39
CA LEU A 165 -0.99 -13.34 -17.67
C LEU A 165 -1.48 -14.72 -17.20
N VAL A 166 -2.08 -14.80 -16.01
CA VAL A 166 -2.63 -16.04 -15.47
C VAL A 166 -3.84 -16.52 -16.29
N THR A 167 -4.75 -15.62 -16.68
CA THR A 167 -5.87 -16.00 -17.55
C THR A 167 -5.42 -16.49 -18.91
N LEU A 168 -4.40 -15.85 -19.49
CA LEU A 168 -3.81 -16.27 -20.76
C LEU A 168 -3.26 -17.68 -20.68
N ILE A 169 -2.48 -17.98 -19.64
CA ILE A 169 -1.95 -19.32 -19.42
C ILE A 169 -3.11 -20.33 -19.29
N LYS A 170 -4.17 -19.99 -18.55
CA LYS A 170 -5.35 -20.83 -18.38
C LYS A 170 -6.08 -21.13 -19.69
N ILE A 171 -6.24 -20.13 -20.56
CA ILE A 171 -7.00 -20.25 -21.81
C ILE A 171 -6.16 -20.84 -22.95
N SER A 172 -4.84 -20.68 -22.91
CA SER A 172 -3.93 -21.13 -23.99
C SER A 172 -4.01 -22.64 -24.31
N GLY A 173 -4.48 -23.47 -23.36
CA GLY A 173 -4.73 -24.88 -23.61
C GLY A 173 -6.06 -25.19 -24.30
N MET A 174 -6.98 -24.22 -24.37
CA MET A 174 -8.36 -24.40 -24.85
C MET A 174 -8.67 -23.65 -26.16
N ALA A 175 -7.98 -22.54 -26.45
CA ALA A 175 -8.26 -21.68 -27.60
C ALA A 175 -6.99 -21.00 -28.17
N SER A 176 -7.04 -20.56 -29.44
CA SER A 176 -6.01 -19.71 -30.03
C SER A 176 -6.14 -18.28 -29.52
N VAL A 177 -5.08 -17.81 -28.87
CA VAL A 177 -4.99 -16.47 -28.27
C VAL A 177 -4.16 -15.58 -29.18
N THR A 178 -4.72 -14.46 -29.61
CA THR A 178 -4.00 -13.37 -30.28
C THR A 178 -3.84 -12.18 -29.34
N TYR A 179 -2.64 -11.59 -29.32
CA TYR A 179 -2.32 -10.42 -28.49
C TYR A 179 -2.51 -9.14 -29.30
N ASP A 180 -3.34 -8.24 -28.78
CA ASP A 180 -3.63 -6.97 -29.44
C ASP A 180 -2.72 -5.85 -28.93
N TYR A 181 -2.72 -4.72 -29.63
CA TYR A 181 -1.94 -3.53 -29.25
C TYR A 181 -2.27 -3.05 -27.83
N GLY A 182 -3.50 -3.25 -27.35
CA GLY A 182 -3.92 -2.90 -25.99
C GLY A 182 -3.09 -3.60 -24.92
N PHE A 183 -2.69 -4.87 -25.13
CA PHE A 183 -1.83 -5.60 -24.19
C PHE A 183 -0.47 -4.92 -24.00
N PHE A 184 0.19 -4.54 -25.10
CA PHE A 184 1.49 -3.86 -25.04
C PHE A 184 1.39 -2.45 -24.43
N CYS A 185 0.32 -1.71 -24.75
CA CYS A 185 0.03 -0.43 -24.11
C CYS A 185 -0.18 -0.61 -22.60
N PHE A 186 -0.89 -1.66 -22.18
CA PHE A 186 -1.13 -1.97 -20.78
C PHE A 186 0.16 -2.34 -20.02
N VAL A 187 1.03 -3.16 -20.62
CA VAL A 187 2.37 -3.45 -20.07
C VAL A 187 3.18 -2.17 -19.90
N GLY A 188 3.23 -1.32 -20.92
CA GLY A 188 3.92 -0.03 -20.85
C GLY A 188 3.35 0.88 -19.75
N LEU A 189 2.02 0.90 -19.58
CA LEU A 189 1.35 1.66 -18.53
C LEU A 189 1.76 1.20 -17.12
N VAL A 190 1.84 -0.11 -16.90
CA VAL A 190 2.28 -0.71 -15.63
C VAL A 190 3.72 -0.28 -15.33
N LEU A 191 4.62 -0.40 -16.31
CA LEU A 191 6.03 -0.01 -16.14
C LEU A 191 6.18 1.48 -15.84
N LEU A 192 5.45 2.35 -16.52
CA LEU A 192 5.48 3.79 -16.28
C LEU A 192 4.91 4.15 -14.90
N THR A 193 3.80 3.52 -14.50
CA THR A 193 3.20 3.73 -13.18
C THR A 193 4.14 3.27 -12.06
N MET A 194 4.82 2.13 -12.24
CA MET A 194 5.81 1.64 -11.28
C MET A 194 7.04 2.52 -11.19
N THR A 195 7.59 2.92 -12.33
CA THR A 195 8.76 3.79 -12.38
C THR A 195 8.43 5.16 -11.76
N THR A 196 7.23 5.69 -12.00
CA THR A 196 6.73 6.92 -11.35
C THR A 196 6.68 6.76 -9.83
N SER A 197 6.15 5.63 -9.33
CA SER A 197 6.03 5.36 -7.90
C SER A 197 7.40 5.24 -7.20
N VAL A 198 8.39 4.64 -7.88
CA VAL A 198 9.77 4.52 -7.36
C VAL A 198 10.50 5.86 -7.35
N ASN A 199 10.27 6.70 -8.36
CA ASN A 199 10.91 8.02 -8.45
C ASN A 199 10.23 9.11 -7.60
N LEU A 200 9.04 8.82 -7.04
CA LEU A 200 8.30 9.76 -6.20
C LEU A 200 8.90 9.86 -4.78
N ASP A 201 9.92 10.70 -4.62
CA ASP A 201 10.53 11.00 -3.32
C ASP A 201 9.64 11.93 -2.48
N ARG A 202 8.73 11.33 -1.70
CA ARG A 202 7.75 12.09 -0.92
C ARG A 202 8.39 13.17 -0.03
N PRO A 203 9.42 12.89 0.80
CA PRO A 203 10.11 13.94 1.57
C PRO A 203 10.55 15.15 0.76
N LEU A 204 11.10 14.94 -0.43
CA LEU A 204 11.58 16.01 -1.31
C LEU A 204 10.44 16.84 -1.91
N PHE A 205 9.36 16.19 -2.39
CA PHE A 205 8.18 16.91 -2.90
C PHE A 205 7.57 17.81 -1.82
N TRP A 206 7.51 17.29 -0.61
CA TRP A 206 7.02 17.97 0.56
C TRP A 206 7.93 19.17 0.93
N SER A 207 9.26 19.03 0.99
CA SER A 207 10.16 20.14 1.33
C SER A 207 10.08 21.29 0.33
N ARG A 208 9.96 20.95 -0.97
CA ARG A 208 9.74 21.93 -2.05
C ARG A 208 8.40 22.65 -1.93
N LEU A 209 7.33 21.95 -1.56
CA LEU A 209 6.01 22.58 -1.34
C LEU A 209 5.99 23.60 -0.19
N ASP A 210 6.83 23.40 0.82
CA ASP A 210 6.94 24.33 1.95
C ASP A 210 8.04 25.39 1.76
N ASN A 211 8.68 25.46 0.59
CA ASN A 211 9.85 26.31 0.35
C ASN A 211 10.95 26.17 1.41
N THR A 212 11.06 24.98 2.02
CA THR A 212 12.06 24.69 3.04
C THR A 212 13.24 23.97 2.38
N GLN A 213 14.46 24.48 2.60
CA GLN A 213 15.68 23.85 2.07
C GLN A 213 16.00 22.50 2.73
N HIS A 214 15.31 22.16 3.83
CA HIS A 214 15.60 20.96 4.61
C HIS A 214 14.46 19.92 4.56
N PRO A 215 14.80 18.62 4.46
CA PRO A 215 13.81 17.55 4.44
C PRO A 215 13.02 17.51 5.75
N SER A 216 11.72 17.35 5.55
CA SER A 216 10.62 17.73 6.43
C SER A 216 10.30 16.75 7.55
N ILE A 217 11.34 16.25 8.19
CA ILE A 217 11.20 15.33 9.32
C ILE A 217 11.63 16.02 10.63
N ALA A 218 12.39 17.11 10.54
CA ALA A 218 13.01 17.78 11.66
C ALA A 218 12.18 18.91 12.26
N VAL A 219 11.94 18.80 13.55
CA VAL A 219 11.73 19.95 14.44
C VAL A 219 13.08 20.24 15.09
N ARG A 220 13.41 21.52 15.32
CA ARG A 220 14.49 21.87 16.24
C ARG A 220 14.07 21.40 17.62
N LEU A 221 14.59 20.27 18.08
CA LEU A 221 14.42 19.91 19.48
C LEU A 221 15.11 20.97 20.36
N PRO A 222 14.59 21.23 21.58
CA PRO A 222 15.37 21.95 22.58
C PRO A 222 16.71 21.25 22.80
N ALA A 223 17.71 22.00 23.30
CA ALA A 223 19.13 21.66 23.40
C ALA A 223 19.51 20.36 24.18
N ILE A 224 18.56 19.48 24.46
CA ILE A 224 18.70 18.24 25.23
C ILE A 224 19.50 17.17 24.45
N ILE A 225 19.37 17.10 23.11
CA ILE A 225 20.11 16.12 22.29
C ILE A 225 21.62 16.47 22.19
N ASN A 226 22.02 17.70 22.54
CA ASN A 226 23.41 18.15 22.39
C ASN A 226 24.35 17.68 23.52
N THR A 227 23.91 16.83 24.45
CA THR A 227 24.85 16.27 25.43
C THR A 227 25.59 15.05 24.83
N PRO A 228 26.93 15.06 24.74
CA PRO A 228 27.69 13.97 24.12
C PRO A 228 27.66 12.65 24.92
N ARG A 229 27.00 12.63 26.09
CA ARG A 229 26.90 11.47 26.98
C ARG A 229 25.64 10.60 26.79
N GLU A 230 24.65 11.04 25.99
CA GLU A 230 23.36 10.34 25.81
C GLU A 230 23.11 9.80 24.39
N ARG A 231 24.13 9.69 23.54
CA ARG A 231 24.03 9.05 22.20
C ARG A 231 23.49 7.60 22.22
N THR A 232 23.34 7.00 23.39
CA THR A 232 22.85 5.64 23.62
C THR A 232 21.42 5.55 24.16
N VAL A 233 20.73 6.66 24.45
CA VAL A 233 19.31 6.60 24.83
C VAL A 233 18.46 6.51 23.57
N ARG A 234 17.98 5.30 23.28
CA ARG A 234 17.04 4.96 22.20
C ARG A 234 15.64 5.50 22.48
N SER A 235 15.52 6.80 22.68
CA SER A 235 14.27 7.44 23.06
C SER A 235 13.29 7.52 21.89
N THR A 236 12.02 7.21 22.15
CA THR A 236 10.95 7.29 21.15
C THR A 236 10.40 8.71 21.05
N ALA A 237 9.78 9.05 19.90
CA ALA A 237 9.11 10.34 19.75
C ALA A 237 8.05 10.54 20.84
N LEU A 238 7.32 9.47 21.18
CA LEU A 238 6.33 9.48 22.25
C LEU A 238 6.89 9.92 23.61
N GLN A 239 8.11 9.47 23.97
CA GLN A 239 8.74 9.83 25.25
C GLN A 239 9.06 11.32 25.37
N TYR A 240 9.34 11.99 24.26
CA TYR A 240 9.53 13.44 24.22
C TYR A 240 8.23 14.22 24.01
N GLY A 241 7.07 13.57 24.09
CA GLY A 241 5.80 14.22 23.81
C GLY A 241 5.71 14.70 22.36
N MET A 242 6.25 13.94 21.41
CA MET A 242 6.14 14.20 19.98
C MET A 242 5.41 13.06 19.26
N ALA A 243 4.74 13.40 18.17
CA ALA A 243 4.05 12.46 17.31
C ALA A 243 4.39 12.73 15.84
N ARG A 244 4.77 11.68 15.11
CA ARG A 244 4.99 11.76 13.67
C ARG A 244 3.65 11.79 12.94
N CYS A 245 3.45 12.77 12.06
CA CYS A 245 2.30 12.80 11.16
C CYS A 245 2.37 11.63 10.16
N HIS A 246 1.29 10.84 10.09
CA HIS A 246 1.19 9.70 9.17
C HIS A 246 1.21 10.11 7.69
N GLN A 247 0.73 11.31 7.38
CA GLN A 247 0.57 11.77 6.01
C GLN A 247 1.85 12.39 5.43
N CYS A 248 2.44 13.34 6.15
CA CYS A 248 3.57 14.13 5.65
C CYS A 248 4.90 13.79 6.32
N GLY A 249 4.90 12.94 7.35
CA GLY A 249 6.11 12.53 8.08
C GLY A 249 6.67 13.57 9.05
N LEU A 250 6.10 14.77 9.12
CA LEU A 250 6.57 15.82 10.03
C LEU A 250 6.33 15.44 11.49
N LEU A 251 7.34 15.65 12.35
CA LEU A 251 7.21 15.59 13.79
C LEU A 251 6.41 16.80 14.29
N ASN A 252 5.34 16.54 15.04
CA ASN A 252 4.55 17.57 15.71
C ASN A 252 4.54 17.27 17.21
N PRO A 253 4.29 18.26 18.08
CA PRO A 253 3.98 18.00 19.48
C PRO A 253 2.84 16.99 19.57
N SER A 254 3.04 15.95 20.37
CA SER A 254 2.02 14.96 20.67
C SER A 254 0.88 15.67 21.38
N PRO A 255 -0.37 15.54 20.91
CA PRO A 255 -1.47 16.09 21.67
C PRO A 255 -1.51 15.45 23.06
N HIS A 256 -1.72 16.26 24.10
CA HIS A 256 -2.09 15.73 25.41
C HIS A 256 -3.44 15.02 25.30
N MET A 257 -3.56 13.90 26.02
CA MET A 257 -4.69 12.97 26.02
C MET A 257 -6.03 13.72 25.95
N GLY A 258 -6.72 13.63 24.80
CA GLY A 258 -8.06 14.23 24.58
C GLY A 258 -8.11 15.45 23.65
N SER A 259 -6.97 16.03 23.25
CA SER A 259 -6.94 17.12 22.25
C SER A 259 -6.62 16.58 20.86
N ALA A 260 -7.39 16.92 19.83
CA ALA A 260 -6.98 16.66 18.45
C ALA A 260 -5.99 17.75 18.02
N SER A 261 -4.71 17.42 17.84
CA SER A 261 -3.77 18.34 17.21
C SER A 261 -3.77 18.15 15.70
N SER A 262 -3.71 19.26 14.96
CA SER A 262 -3.55 19.21 13.52
C SER A 262 -2.07 19.38 13.16
N CYS A 263 -1.62 18.66 12.14
CA CYS A 263 -0.26 18.79 11.65
C CYS A 263 -0.01 20.22 11.17
N HIS A 264 1.07 20.88 11.62
CA HIS A 264 1.34 22.27 11.24
C HIS A 264 1.61 22.47 9.75
N ARG A 265 1.92 21.38 9.04
CA ARG A 265 2.29 21.41 7.63
C ARG A 265 1.15 21.03 6.70
N CYS A 266 0.53 19.91 7.00
CA CYS A 266 -0.49 19.33 6.15
C CYS A 266 -1.89 19.43 6.78
N HIS A 267 -2.04 19.90 8.01
CA HIS A 267 -3.33 19.98 8.71
C HIS A 267 -4.08 18.64 8.86
N ALA A 268 -3.45 17.51 8.55
CA ALA A 268 -4.01 16.20 8.86
C ALA A 268 -4.06 16.00 10.39
N PRO A 269 -5.04 15.27 10.92
CA PRO A 269 -5.09 14.95 12.34
C PRO A 269 -3.81 14.20 12.75
N VAL A 270 -3.19 14.64 13.84
CA VAL A 270 -2.03 13.99 14.44
C VAL A 270 -2.48 13.33 15.72
N HIS A 271 -2.13 12.07 15.88
CA HIS A 271 -2.35 11.30 17.09
C HIS A 271 -1.05 10.59 17.49
N ALA A 272 -0.82 10.46 18.79
CA ALA A 272 0.34 9.75 19.33
C ALA A 272 0.37 8.29 18.86
N ARG A 273 -0.79 7.62 18.94
CA ARG A 273 -1.08 6.28 18.43
C ARG A 273 -2.49 6.26 17.87
N THR A 274 -2.75 5.37 16.92
CA THR A 274 -4.08 5.23 16.31
C THR A 274 -5.11 4.86 17.39
N THR A 275 -6.08 5.74 17.64
CA THR A 275 -7.14 5.53 18.62
C THR A 275 -8.02 4.37 18.19
N GLN A 276 -8.29 3.42 19.11
CA GLN A 276 -9.05 2.19 18.84
C GLN A 276 -8.52 1.31 17.69
N GLY A 277 -7.32 1.56 17.15
CA GLY A 277 -6.79 0.82 16.00
C GLY A 277 -6.76 -0.69 16.26
N MET A 278 -6.41 -1.09 17.48
CA MET A 278 -6.44 -2.50 17.91
C MET A 278 -7.83 -3.14 17.82
N GLN A 279 -8.89 -2.44 18.26
CA GLN A 279 -10.27 -2.95 18.26
C GLN A 279 -10.77 -3.11 16.82
N TRP A 280 -10.54 -2.11 15.98
CA TRP A 280 -10.88 -2.16 14.55
C TRP A 280 -10.11 -3.26 13.82
N THR A 281 -8.81 -3.43 14.08
CA THR A 281 -8.04 -4.53 13.49
C THR A 281 -8.62 -5.88 13.92
N TRP A 282 -8.98 -6.07 15.20
CA TRP A 282 -9.65 -7.31 15.65
C TRP A 282 -10.97 -7.56 14.90
N ALA A 283 -11.84 -6.55 14.85
CA ALA A 283 -13.14 -6.66 14.17
C ALA A 283 -12.98 -7.04 12.69
N LEU A 284 -12.05 -6.39 11.98
CA LEU A 284 -11.79 -6.64 10.55
C LEU A 284 -11.16 -8.02 10.32
N VAL A 285 -10.21 -8.45 11.16
CA VAL A 285 -9.58 -9.77 11.04
C VAL A 285 -10.58 -10.89 11.34
N LEU A 286 -11.41 -10.75 12.39
CA LEU A 286 -12.47 -11.71 12.68
C LEU A 286 -13.51 -11.78 11.57
N THR A 287 -13.91 -10.62 11.03
CA THR A 287 -14.82 -10.57 9.88
C THR A 287 -14.22 -11.32 8.69
N SER A 288 -12.94 -11.08 8.39
CA SER A 288 -12.25 -11.77 7.29
C SER A 288 -12.15 -13.28 7.51
N PHE A 289 -11.94 -13.73 8.75
CA PHE A 289 -11.86 -15.14 9.10
C PHE A 289 -13.21 -15.85 8.91
N ILE A 290 -14.31 -15.22 9.31
CA ILE A 290 -15.66 -15.77 9.14
C ILE A 290 -16.03 -15.83 7.66
N LEU A 291 -15.78 -14.77 6.90
CA LEU A 291 -16.11 -14.71 5.47
C LEU A 291 -15.21 -15.59 4.59
N PHE A 292 -14.03 -15.98 5.08
CA PHE A 292 -13.13 -16.88 4.36
C PHE A 292 -13.74 -18.26 4.12
N PHE A 293 -14.56 -18.76 5.04
CA PHE A 293 -15.20 -20.08 4.92
C PHE A 293 -16.22 -20.13 3.76
N PRO A 294 -17.27 -19.27 3.70
CA PRO A 294 -18.19 -19.26 2.57
C PRO A 294 -17.51 -18.90 1.24
N ALA A 295 -16.46 -18.07 1.27
CA ALA A 295 -15.70 -17.73 0.06
C ALA A 295 -15.02 -18.95 -0.59
N ASN A 296 -14.61 -19.95 0.18
CA ASN A 296 -13.95 -21.15 -0.34
C ASN A 296 -14.90 -22.33 -0.58
N MET A 297 -16.05 -22.37 0.10
CA MET A 297 -17.02 -23.46 -0.03
C MET A 297 -18.09 -23.21 -1.09
N LEU A 298 -18.45 -21.96 -1.33
CA LEU A 298 -19.46 -21.64 -2.32
C LEU A 298 -18.88 -21.73 -3.74
N PRO A 299 -19.73 -22.00 -4.75
CA PRO A 299 -19.29 -21.99 -6.13
C PRO A 299 -18.83 -20.58 -6.50
N ILE A 300 -17.72 -20.52 -7.25
CA ILE A 300 -17.14 -19.27 -7.74
C ILE A 300 -17.49 -19.01 -9.20
N MET A 301 -17.71 -20.08 -9.96
CA MET A 301 -18.11 -20.05 -11.35
C MET A 301 -19.30 -20.98 -11.54
N GLN A 302 -20.30 -20.50 -12.27
CA GLN A 302 -21.37 -21.32 -12.81
C GLN A 302 -21.30 -21.23 -14.33
N VAL A 303 -21.10 -22.36 -14.99
CA VAL A 303 -21.12 -22.46 -16.45
C VAL A 303 -22.39 -23.18 -16.84
N ASP A 304 -23.22 -22.53 -17.64
CA ASP A 304 -24.43 -23.14 -18.18
C ASP A 304 -24.12 -23.64 -19.60
N PHE A 305 -24.05 -24.96 -19.77
CA PHE A 305 -23.90 -25.61 -21.09
C PHE A 305 -25.22 -26.30 -21.44
N LEU A 306 -25.86 -25.87 -22.53
CA LEU A 306 -27.18 -26.38 -22.96
C LEU A 306 -28.25 -26.35 -21.85
N GLY A 307 -28.20 -25.34 -20.97
CA GLY A 307 -29.15 -25.13 -19.88
C GLY A 307 -28.94 -25.99 -18.64
N VAL A 308 -27.90 -26.82 -18.58
CA VAL A 308 -27.53 -27.57 -17.36
C VAL A 308 -26.47 -26.78 -16.59
N PRO A 309 -26.79 -26.25 -15.39
CA PRO A 309 -25.85 -25.45 -14.62
C PRO A 309 -24.79 -26.33 -13.96
N GLN A 310 -23.52 -26.15 -14.34
CA GLN A 310 -22.39 -26.74 -13.63
C GLN A 310 -21.73 -25.70 -12.73
N ARG A 311 -21.66 -26.03 -11.43
CA ARG A 311 -21.11 -25.15 -10.39
C ARG A 311 -19.76 -25.70 -9.94
N SER A 312 -18.74 -24.87 -10.00
CA SER A 312 -17.38 -25.24 -9.58
C SER A 312 -16.90 -24.32 -8.46
N THR A 313 -16.34 -24.91 -7.41
CA THR A 313 -15.65 -24.18 -6.35
C THR A 313 -14.21 -23.85 -6.77
N ILE A 314 -13.53 -23.01 -5.99
CA ILE A 314 -12.09 -22.74 -6.15
C ILE A 314 -11.30 -24.06 -6.03
N LEU A 315 -11.67 -24.91 -5.05
CA LEU A 315 -11.02 -26.18 -4.81
C LEU A 315 -11.18 -27.15 -5.99
N ASP A 316 -12.37 -27.19 -6.60
CA ASP A 316 -12.60 -27.99 -7.80
C ASP A 316 -11.72 -27.52 -8.97
N GLY A 317 -11.56 -26.21 -9.12
CA GLY A 317 -10.66 -25.61 -10.11
C GLY A 317 -9.20 -26.01 -9.89
N ILE A 318 -8.72 -26.03 -8.64
CA ILE A 318 -7.36 -26.47 -8.30
C ILE A 318 -7.20 -27.97 -8.62
N LEU A 319 -8.13 -28.82 -8.18
CA LEU A 319 -8.08 -30.26 -8.42
C LEU A 319 -8.12 -30.61 -9.90
N TYR A 320 -8.88 -29.85 -10.70
CA TYR A 320 -8.95 -30.01 -12.15
C TYR A 320 -7.57 -29.84 -12.81
N PHE A 321 -6.88 -28.72 -12.56
CA PHE A 321 -5.55 -28.47 -13.15
C PHE A 321 -4.47 -29.44 -12.66
N PHE A 322 -4.56 -29.90 -11.41
CA PHE A 322 -3.65 -30.95 -10.93
C PHE A 322 -3.87 -32.29 -11.63
N LYS A 323 -5.12 -32.65 -11.96
CA LYS A 323 -5.45 -33.88 -12.68
C LYS A 323 -5.05 -33.83 -14.16
N GLU A 324 -5.18 -32.67 -14.80
CA GLU A 324 -4.75 -32.47 -16.19
C GLU A 324 -3.22 -32.41 -16.37
N GLY A 325 -2.45 -32.48 -15.27
CA GLY A 325 -0.98 -32.44 -15.29
C GLY A 325 -0.40 -31.02 -15.40
N SER A 326 -1.23 -29.98 -15.41
CA SER A 326 -0.83 -28.57 -15.44
C SER A 326 -0.61 -28.01 -14.02
N TYR A 327 0.27 -28.69 -13.26
CA TYR A 327 0.56 -28.39 -11.86
C TYR A 327 0.91 -26.93 -11.58
N GLY A 328 1.61 -26.26 -12.51
CA GLY A 328 1.99 -24.85 -12.37
C GLY A 328 0.78 -23.92 -12.23
N ILE A 329 -0.28 -24.13 -13.02
CA ILE A 329 -1.50 -23.32 -12.98
C ILE A 329 -2.24 -23.58 -11.66
N GLY A 330 -2.39 -24.85 -11.28
CA GLY A 330 -3.01 -25.24 -10.02
C GLY A 330 -2.31 -24.62 -8.80
N LEU A 331 -0.97 -24.59 -8.78
CA LEU A 331 -0.19 -23.99 -7.71
C LEU A 331 -0.40 -22.47 -7.60
N ILE A 332 -0.46 -21.77 -8.73
CA ILE A 332 -0.72 -20.32 -8.76
C ILE A 332 -2.09 -20.01 -8.13
N ILE A 333 -3.14 -20.73 -8.56
CA ILE A 333 -4.50 -20.55 -8.04
C ILE A 333 -4.56 -20.88 -6.54
N LEU A 334 -4.00 -22.03 -6.13
CA LEU A 334 -3.94 -22.43 -4.71
C LEU A 334 -3.26 -21.36 -3.85
N THR A 335 -2.13 -20.84 -4.33
CA THR A 335 -1.35 -19.87 -3.58
C THR A 335 -2.08 -18.53 -3.46
N ALA A 336 -2.65 -18.03 -4.55
CA ALA A 336 -3.32 -16.74 -4.58
C ALA A 336 -4.67 -16.76 -3.83
N SER A 337 -5.47 -17.82 -4.00
CA SER A 337 -6.85 -17.87 -3.47
C SER A 337 -6.96 -18.37 -2.05
N ILE A 338 -6.09 -19.29 -1.65
CA ILE A 338 -6.18 -19.93 -0.33
C ILE A 338 -5.01 -19.49 0.55
N LEU A 339 -3.77 -19.71 0.10
CA LEU A 339 -2.60 -19.51 0.96
C LEU A 339 -2.36 -18.04 1.30
N VAL A 340 -2.49 -17.12 0.35
CA VAL A 340 -2.25 -15.68 0.55
C VAL A 340 -3.24 -15.05 1.54
N PRO A 341 -4.58 -15.19 1.39
CA PRO A 341 -5.53 -14.67 2.38
C PRO A 341 -5.36 -15.35 3.74
N LEU A 342 -5.16 -16.67 3.77
CA LEU A 342 -4.93 -17.41 5.02
C LEU A 342 -3.69 -16.87 5.75
N PHE A 343 -2.58 -16.69 5.04
CA PHE A 343 -1.35 -16.14 5.60
C PHE A 343 -1.57 -14.74 6.20
N LYS A 344 -2.32 -13.87 5.53
CA LYS A 344 -2.67 -12.55 6.06
C LYS A 344 -3.49 -12.64 7.34
N VAL A 345 -4.54 -13.44 7.35
CA VAL A 345 -5.44 -13.58 8.51
C VAL A 345 -4.68 -14.15 9.71
N VAL A 346 -3.98 -15.26 9.51
CA VAL A 346 -3.18 -15.92 10.56
C VAL A 346 -2.05 -15.01 11.04
N GLY A 347 -1.32 -14.38 10.12
CA GLY A 347 -0.23 -13.46 10.45
C GLY A 347 -0.70 -12.26 11.28
N MET A 348 -1.85 -11.67 10.92
CA MET A 348 -2.46 -10.57 11.69
C MET A 348 -2.94 -11.03 13.06
N LEU A 349 -3.57 -12.21 13.18
CA LEU A 349 -3.96 -12.79 14.47
C LEU A 349 -2.75 -12.99 15.38
N ILE A 350 -1.65 -13.53 14.87
CA ILE A 350 -0.40 -13.70 15.63
C ILE A 350 0.12 -12.35 16.12
N LEU A 351 0.14 -11.31 15.27
CA LEU A 351 0.54 -9.97 15.69
C LEU A 351 -0.37 -9.41 16.78
N LEU A 352 -1.68 -9.55 16.65
CA LEU A 352 -2.65 -9.07 17.63
C LEU A 352 -2.48 -9.75 18.99
N PHE A 353 -2.46 -11.09 19.03
CA PHE A 353 -2.29 -11.85 20.27
C PHE A 353 -0.95 -11.57 20.95
N THR A 354 0.14 -11.52 20.17
CA THR A 354 1.48 -11.29 20.75
C THR A 354 1.68 -9.86 21.22
N THR A 355 1.02 -8.87 20.60
CA THR A 355 0.99 -7.48 21.07
C THR A 355 0.22 -7.36 22.39
N GLN A 356 -0.87 -8.11 22.56
CA GLN A 356 -1.62 -8.12 23.81
C GLN A 356 -0.87 -8.75 24.97
N SER A 357 -0.08 -9.78 24.67
CA SER A 357 0.71 -10.50 25.68
C SER A 357 1.87 -9.69 26.26
N GLY A 358 2.24 -8.53 25.69
CA GLY A 358 3.34 -7.67 26.18
C GLY A 358 4.75 -8.28 26.09
N LYS A 359 4.90 -9.45 25.44
CA LYS A 359 6.18 -10.17 25.40
C LYS A 359 7.12 -9.55 24.36
N ASN A 360 8.29 -9.10 24.81
CA ASN A 360 9.39 -8.55 23.98
C ASN A 360 10.11 -9.60 23.11
N ARG A 361 9.58 -10.83 22.99
CA ARG A 361 10.19 -11.85 22.14
C ARG A 361 10.01 -11.49 20.67
N PHE A 362 11.12 -11.51 19.93
CA PHE A 362 11.18 -11.43 18.47
C PHE A 362 10.54 -10.19 17.83
N LEU A 363 10.57 -9.02 18.48
CA LEU A 363 9.95 -7.80 17.93
C LEU A 363 10.45 -7.41 16.53
N LYS A 364 11.75 -7.54 16.26
CA LYS A 364 12.31 -7.28 14.92
C LYS A 364 11.73 -8.23 13.87
N GLN A 365 11.55 -9.50 14.21
CA GLN A 365 10.94 -10.50 13.31
C GLN A 365 9.45 -10.22 13.11
N LYS A 366 8.72 -9.84 14.16
CA LYS A 366 7.31 -9.45 14.03
C LYS A 366 7.14 -8.19 13.17
N ALA A 367 8.02 -7.20 13.30
CA ALA A 367 8.04 -6.03 12.41
C ALA A 367 8.39 -6.41 10.96
N GLY A 368 9.26 -7.40 10.76
CA GLY A 368 9.50 -8.02 9.45
C GLY A 368 8.25 -8.70 8.90
N MET A 369 7.57 -9.51 9.71
CA MET A 369 6.34 -10.22 9.37
C MET A 369 5.23 -9.25 8.98
N PHE A 370 5.04 -8.16 9.72
CA PHE A 370 4.06 -7.13 9.36
C PHE A 370 4.39 -6.46 8.02
N ARG A 371 5.68 -6.14 7.76
CA ARG A 371 6.10 -5.60 6.46
C ARG A 371 5.83 -6.59 5.32
N PHE A 372 6.05 -7.88 5.55
CA PHE A 372 5.76 -8.93 4.59
C PHE A 372 4.26 -9.12 4.35
N ILE A 373 3.43 -9.08 5.41
CA ILE A 373 1.96 -9.06 5.30
C ILE A 373 1.49 -7.85 4.49
N LYS A 374 2.06 -6.66 4.72
CA LYS A 374 1.73 -5.44 3.95
C LYS A 374 2.18 -5.55 2.49
N PHE A 375 3.31 -6.20 2.23
CA PHE A 375 3.79 -6.47 0.88
C PHE A 375 2.85 -7.43 0.14
N ILE A 376 2.58 -8.62 0.70
CA ILE A 376 1.59 -9.59 0.18
C ILE A 376 0.20 -8.95 0.08
N GLY A 377 -0.11 -8.05 1.01
CA GLY A 377 -1.16 -7.03 0.99
C GLY A 377 -1.64 -6.69 -0.40
N ARG A 378 -0.68 -6.20 -1.19
CA ARG A 378 -0.86 -5.65 -2.52
C ARG A 378 -1.20 -6.68 -3.60
N TRP A 379 -1.02 -7.97 -3.38
CA TRP A 379 -1.22 -9.00 -4.41
C TRP A 379 -2.55 -9.72 -4.29
N SER A 380 -3.22 -9.57 -3.15
CA SER A 380 -4.42 -10.34 -2.78
C SER A 380 -5.65 -10.05 -3.64
N MET A 381 -5.62 -9.05 -4.54
CA MET A 381 -6.69 -8.78 -5.50
C MET A 381 -6.56 -9.57 -6.81
N LEU A 382 -5.46 -10.33 -7.01
CA LEU A 382 -5.17 -11.03 -8.26
C LEU A 382 -6.35 -11.89 -8.73
N ASP A 383 -6.94 -12.68 -7.84
CA ASP A 383 -7.95 -13.66 -8.23
C ASP A 383 -9.25 -13.02 -8.69
N ILE A 384 -9.64 -11.88 -8.11
CA ILE A 384 -10.83 -11.15 -8.53
C ILE A 384 -10.64 -10.68 -9.97
N PHE A 385 -9.44 -10.20 -10.32
CA PHE A 385 -9.13 -9.80 -11.69
C PHE A 385 -9.05 -10.98 -12.66
N VAL A 386 -8.51 -12.12 -12.23
CA VAL A 386 -8.48 -13.35 -13.03
C VAL A 386 -9.89 -13.82 -13.35
N ILE A 387 -10.78 -13.90 -12.35
CA ILE A 387 -12.18 -14.27 -12.55
C ILE A 387 -12.85 -13.26 -13.48
N ALA A 388 -12.57 -11.97 -13.29
CA ALA A 388 -13.14 -10.90 -14.09
C ALA A 388 -12.84 -10.98 -15.58
N LEU A 389 -11.58 -11.28 -15.88
CA LEU A 389 -11.17 -11.39 -17.25
C LEU A 389 -11.66 -12.70 -17.86
N LEU A 390 -11.67 -13.82 -17.11
CA LEU A 390 -12.25 -15.08 -17.57
C LEU A 390 -13.74 -14.98 -17.91
N THR A 391 -14.52 -14.24 -17.12
CA THR A 391 -15.95 -14.06 -17.40
C THR A 391 -16.21 -13.30 -18.68
N VAL A 392 -15.33 -12.40 -19.11
CA VAL A 392 -15.49 -11.70 -20.40
C VAL A 392 -14.95 -12.52 -21.56
N LEU A 393 -13.82 -13.19 -21.35
CA LEU A 393 -13.13 -13.90 -22.41
C LEU A 393 -13.80 -15.22 -22.81
N VAL A 394 -14.46 -15.90 -21.87
CA VAL A 394 -15.02 -17.25 -22.09
C VAL A 394 -16.56 -17.22 -22.20
N ASP A 395 -17.17 -16.03 -22.12
CA ASP A 395 -18.60 -15.85 -22.35
C ASP A 395 -18.89 -15.68 -23.86
N PHE A 396 -19.30 -16.76 -24.50
CA PHE A 396 -19.77 -16.76 -25.89
C PHE A 396 -21.28 -16.51 -25.99
N GLY A 397 -21.94 -16.12 -24.88
CA GLY A 397 -23.36 -15.85 -24.80
C GLY A 397 -24.20 -17.10 -25.02
N PHE A 398 -24.57 -17.38 -26.27
CA PHE A 398 -25.59 -18.38 -26.64
C PHE A 398 -25.16 -19.84 -26.41
N PHE A 399 -23.86 -20.15 -26.45
CA PHE A 399 -23.36 -21.53 -26.32
C PHE A 399 -22.89 -21.87 -24.90
N THR A 400 -22.23 -20.93 -24.24
CA THR A 400 -21.70 -21.04 -22.89
C THR A 400 -21.84 -19.68 -22.21
N SER A 401 -22.79 -19.55 -21.27
CA SER A 401 -22.85 -18.39 -20.40
C SER A 401 -22.12 -18.71 -19.09
N ILE A 402 -21.21 -17.80 -18.70
CA ILE A 402 -20.50 -17.91 -17.44
C ILE A 402 -21.03 -16.83 -16.51
N HIS A 403 -21.79 -17.27 -15.52
CA HIS A 403 -22.19 -16.40 -14.44
C HIS A 403 -21.16 -16.49 -13.32
N THR A 404 -20.75 -15.33 -12.80
CA THR A 404 -20.09 -15.33 -11.50
C THR A 404 -21.03 -15.96 -10.49
N ALA A 405 -20.48 -16.62 -9.47
CA ALA A 405 -21.28 -17.25 -8.42
C ALA A 405 -21.03 -16.57 -7.06
N PRO A 406 -21.86 -16.85 -6.03
CA PRO A 406 -21.88 -16.09 -4.78
C PRO A 406 -20.54 -16.01 -4.06
N ALA A 407 -19.62 -16.96 -4.25
CA ALA A 407 -18.30 -16.93 -3.62
C ALA A 407 -17.50 -15.66 -3.95
N ALA A 408 -17.70 -15.08 -5.15
CA ALA A 408 -16.93 -13.91 -5.58
C ALA A 408 -17.15 -12.68 -4.68
N THR A 409 -18.36 -12.48 -4.14
CA THR A 409 -18.65 -11.36 -3.24
C THR A 409 -18.03 -11.59 -1.86
N TYR A 410 -18.15 -12.81 -1.31
CA TYR A 410 -17.51 -13.18 -0.04
C TYR A 410 -15.99 -13.05 -0.13
N PHE A 411 -15.39 -13.55 -1.21
CA PHE A 411 -13.96 -13.44 -1.47
C PHE A 411 -13.52 -11.97 -1.53
N THR A 412 -14.28 -11.14 -2.25
CA THR A 412 -14.04 -9.69 -2.32
C THR A 412 -14.07 -9.04 -0.93
N LEU A 413 -15.05 -9.38 -0.09
CA LEU A 413 -15.14 -8.84 1.26
C LEU A 413 -13.98 -9.31 2.16
N VAL A 414 -13.49 -10.54 2.00
CA VAL A 414 -12.28 -11.02 2.70
C VAL A 414 -11.06 -10.19 2.29
N VAL A 415 -10.88 -9.94 1.00
CA VAL A 415 -9.75 -9.13 0.51
C VAL A 415 -9.82 -7.70 1.05
N ILE A 416 -10.99 -7.04 0.98
CA ILE A 416 -11.18 -5.68 1.49
C ILE A 416 -10.93 -5.63 3.00
N SER A 417 -11.53 -6.54 3.77
CA SER A 417 -11.38 -6.55 5.23
C SER A 417 -9.94 -6.82 5.68
N THR A 418 -9.22 -7.76 5.04
CA THR A 418 -7.80 -8.02 5.35
C THR A 418 -6.89 -6.86 4.97
N MET A 419 -7.17 -6.16 3.87
CA MET A 419 -6.44 -4.95 3.49
C MET A 419 -6.67 -3.83 4.49
N CYS A 420 -7.93 -3.52 4.81
CA CYS A 420 -8.28 -2.52 5.80
C CYS A 420 -7.66 -2.84 7.18
N ALA A 421 -7.64 -4.12 7.59
CA ALA A 421 -7.01 -4.53 8.85
C ALA A 421 -5.53 -4.17 8.90
N ALA A 422 -4.79 -4.39 7.80
CA ALA A 422 -3.37 -4.06 7.71
C ALA A 422 -3.11 -2.54 7.66
N ILE A 423 -4.04 -1.75 7.10
CA ILE A 423 -3.95 -0.28 7.05
C ILE A 423 -4.20 0.33 8.44
N VAL A 424 -5.18 -0.19 9.17
CA VAL A 424 -5.59 0.33 10.48
C VAL A 424 -4.62 -0.09 11.60
N PHE A 425 -3.95 -1.23 11.45
CA PHE A 425 -3.02 -1.74 12.47
C PHE A 425 -1.78 -0.84 12.60
N ASP A 426 -1.53 -0.35 13.81
CA ASP A 426 -0.35 0.46 14.14
C ASP A 426 0.78 -0.44 14.70
N PRO A 427 1.85 -0.72 13.93
CA PRO A 427 2.94 -1.58 14.38
C PRO A 427 3.71 -1.01 15.58
N ARG A 428 3.61 0.30 15.86
CA ARG A 428 4.30 0.93 17.00
C ARG A 428 3.79 0.41 18.35
N LEU A 429 2.51 0.00 18.41
CA LEU A 429 1.89 -0.59 19.61
C LEU A 429 2.62 -1.85 20.10
N MET A 430 3.23 -2.61 19.19
CA MET A 430 4.02 -3.79 19.52
C MET A 430 5.26 -3.44 20.37
N TRP A 431 5.83 -2.26 20.12
CA TRP A 431 7.04 -1.78 20.77
C TRP A 431 6.74 -1.09 22.09
N ASP A 432 5.66 -0.30 22.16
CA ASP A 432 5.27 0.42 23.38
C ASP A 432 4.91 -0.52 24.53
N ARG A 433 4.25 -1.64 24.24
CA ARG A 433 3.85 -2.61 25.27
C ARG A 433 5.00 -3.46 25.82
N CYS A 434 6.16 -3.42 25.15
CA CYS A 434 7.34 -4.21 25.52
C CYS A 434 8.45 -3.37 26.16
N ALA A 435 8.45 -2.05 25.93
CA ALA A 435 9.29 -1.12 26.67
C ALA A 435 8.46 -0.64 27.87
N PRO A 436 8.77 -1.04 29.12
CA PRO A 436 8.26 -0.30 30.24
C PRO A 436 8.65 1.16 30.00
N LEU A 437 7.68 2.06 30.08
CA LEU A 437 8.00 3.46 30.32
C LEU A 437 8.84 3.44 31.60
N ASP A 438 10.15 3.63 31.48
CA ASP A 438 10.95 3.99 32.65
C ASP A 438 10.24 5.21 33.25
N ASN A 439 9.82 5.07 34.51
CA ASN A 439 9.08 6.08 35.24
C ASN A 439 9.70 7.47 35.00
N PRO A 440 8.93 8.48 34.55
CA PRO A 440 9.35 9.87 34.63
C PRO A 440 9.19 10.33 36.09
N THR A 441 9.93 9.71 37.00
CA THR A 441 10.22 10.26 38.33
C THR A 441 11.69 10.68 38.36
N GLY A 442 12.10 11.43 37.35
CA GLY A 442 13.20 12.38 37.46
C GLY A 442 12.53 13.75 37.47
N GLU A 443 12.62 14.44 38.60
CA GLU A 443 12.07 15.76 38.84
C GLU A 443 12.16 16.65 37.60
N TYR A 444 11.00 17.04 37.05
CA TYR A 444 10.92 18.26 36.26
C TYR A 444 11.29 19.40 37.22
N HIS A 445 12.57 19.75 37.28
CA HIS A 445 12.98 21.03 37.80
C HIS A 445 12.32 22.08 36.91
N ALA A 446 11.19 22.57 37.41
CA ALA A 446 10.57 23.79 36.94
C ALA A 446 11.68 24.83 36.82
N ILE A 447 11.90 25.30 35.59
CA ILE A 447 12.63 26.53 35.33
C ILE A 447 11.76 27.63 35.96
N ARG A 448 11.94 27.85 37.27
CA ARG A 448 11.51 29.07 37.92
C ARG A 448 12.39 30.15 37.31
N GLY A 449 11.76 30.98 36.48
CA GLY A 449 12.26 32.32 36.26
C GLY A 449 12.52 32.96 37.62
N HIS A 450 13.68 33.57 37.75
CA HIS A 450 13.91 34.56 38.79
C HIS A 450 14.38 35.87 38.12
N PRO A 451 13.97 37.00 38.72
CA PRO A 451 13.80 38.30 38.08
C PRO A 451 15.09 39.01 37.68
#